data_AF-A0A804RD38-F1
#
_entry.id   AF-A0A804RD38-F1
#
_cell.length_a   1.000
_cell.length_b   1.000
_cell.length_c   1.000
_cell.angle_alpha   90.00
_cell.angle_beta   90.00
_cell.angle_gamma   90.00
#
_symmetry.space_group_name_H-M   'P 1'
#
loop_
_entity.id
_entity.type
_entity.pdbx_description
1 polymer ?
#
loop_
_entity_poly.entity_id
_entity_poly.type
_entity_poly.pdbx_seq_one_letter_code
_entity_poly.pdbx_strand_id
1 'polypeptide(L)' 'MKSVLVEFLVGAGIKPTSIVSYNHLGNNDDMNLSAPQTFRSKEISKSNVVDDMVSSNAILYG' A
#
# COMPACT_ATOMS: atom_id res chain seq x y z
N MET A 1 1.59 -2.94 8.76
CA MET A 1 2.36 -4.09 8.23
C MET A 1 2.94 -3.80 6.85
N LYS A 2 2.16 -3.39 5.84
CA LYS A 2 2.67 -3.10 4.49
C LYS A 2 3.87 -2.13 4.50
N SER A 3 3.74 -0.99 5.18
CA SER A 3 4.81 0.02 5.30
C SER A 3 6.10 -0.58 5.88
N VAL A 4 6.01 -1.25 7.03
CA VAL A 4 7.13 -1.89 7.72
C VAL A 4 7.86 -2.92 6.84
N LEU A 5 7.10 -3.75 6.11
CA LEU A 5 7.71 -4.76 5.24
C LEU A 5 8.43 -4.13 4.06
N VAL A 6 7.85 -3.11 3.44
CA VAL A 6 8.47 -2.41 2.30
C VAL A 6 9.70 -1.65 2.75
N GLU A 7 9.63 -0.94 3.87
CA GLU A 7 10.78 -0.26 4.48
C GLU A 7 11.92 -1.24 4.79
N PHE A 8 11.60 -2.40 5.37
CA PHE A 8 12.58 -3.46 5.61
C PHE A 8 13.24 -3.96 4.31
N LEU A 9 12.47 -4.28 3.27
CA LEU A 9 13.00 -4.80 2.02
C LEU A 9 13.87 -3.76 1.30
N VAL A 10 13.40 -2.51 1.19
CA VAL A 10 14.16 -1.41 0.58
C VAL A 10 15.43 -1.12 1.37
N GLY A 11 15.37 -1.14 2.70
CA GLY A 11 16.51 -0.97 3.60
C GLY A 11 17.53 -2.12 3.50
N ALA A 12 17.08 -3.33 3.17
CA ALA A 12 17.94 -4.47 2.90
C ALA A 12 18.52 -4.49 1.47
N GLY A 13 18.25 -3.46 0.65
CA GLY A 13 18.70 -3.41 -0.75
C GLY A 13 17.90 -4.30 -1.70
N ILE A 14 16.75 -4.80 -1.26
CA ILE A 14 15.83 -5.59 -2.09
C ILE A 14 14.84 -4.63 -2.76
N LYS A 15 14.57 -4.84 -4.06
CA LYS A 15 13.62 -4.04 -4.85
C LYS A 15 12.27 -4.75 -4.97
N PRO A 16 11.26 -4.44 -4.12
CA PRO A 16 9.89 -4.84 -4.37
C PRO A 16 9.42 -4.34 -5.74
N THR A 17 8.98 -5.26 -6.61
CA THR A 17 8.48 -4.96 -7.96
C THR A 17 6.96 -5.07 -8.08
N SER A 18 6.30 -5.76 -7.14
CA SER A 18 4.86 -5.93 -7.12
C SER A 18 4.34 -6.08 -5.69
N ILE A 19 3.25 -5.37 -5.37
CA ILE A 19 2.56 -5.44 -4.09
C ILE A 19 1.07 -5.53 -4.37
N VAL A 20 0.46 -6.66 -4.00
CA VAL A 20 -0.99 -6.88 -4.13
C VAL A 20 -1.59 -7.01 -2.74
N SER A 21 -2.71 -6.32 -2.48
CA SER A 21 -3.34 -6.30 -1.16
C SER A 21 -4.86 -6.44 -1.28
N TYR A 22 -5.36 -7.63 -0.98
CA TYR A 22 -6.79 -7.91 -0.90
C TYR A 22 -7.28 -7.81 0.55
N ASN A 23 -8.49 -7.31 0.73
CA ASN A 23 -9.13 -7.17 2.03
C ASN A 23 -10.63 -7.41 1.88
N HIS A 24 -11.20 -8.27 2.71
CA HIS A 24 -12.63 -8.49 2.84
C HIS A 24 -12.99 -8.37 4.32
N LEU A 25 -14.13 -7.76 4.63
CA LEU A 25 -14.65 -7.63 5.98
C LEU A 25 -16.15 -7.98 5.98
N GLY A 26 -16.76 -8.08 7.16
CA GLY A 26 -18.19 -8.40 7.30
C GLY A 26 -18.94 -7.41 8.19
N ASN A 27 -18.38 -6.21 8.36
CA ASN A 27 -18.91 -5.18 9.25
C ASN A 27 -19.50 -4.00 8.44
N ASN A 28 -20.06 -3.01 9.15
CA ASN A 28 -20.69 -1.85 8.50
C ASN A 28 -19.71 -0.97 7.69
N ASP A 29 -18.42 -0.99 8.03
CA ASP A 29 -17.39 -0.32 7.23
C ASP A 29 -17.29 -0.95 5.83
N ASP A 30 -17.31 -2.28 5.73
CA ASP A 30 -17.31 -2.98 4.44
C ASP A 30 -18.59 -2.71 3.65
N MET A 31 -19.74 -2.67 4.33
CA MET A 31 -21.00 -2.28 3.71
C MET A 31 -20.92 -0.88 3.11
N ASN A 32 -20.32 0.08 3.82
CA ASN A 32 -20.10 1.43 3.32
C ASN A 32 -19.13 1.44 2.13
N LEU A 33 -18.07 0.63 2.17
CA LEU A 33 -17.04 0.52 1.13
C LEU A 33 -17.47 -0.26 -0.11
N SER A 34 -18.66 -0.86 -0.11
CA SER A 34 -19.27 -1.44 -1.31
C SER A 34 -19.63 -0.36 -2.36
N ALA A 35 -19.81 0.90 -1.93
CA ALA A 35 -20.01 2.02 -2.84
C ALA A 35 -18.67 2.48 -3.46
N PRO A 36 -18.55 2.62 -4.79
CA PRO A 36 -17.28 2.99 -5.44
C PRO A 36 -16.67 4.31 -4.94
N GLN A 37 -17.51 5.29 -4.58
CA GLN A 37 -17.05 6.60 -4.12
C GLN A 37 -16.36 6.53 -2.75
N THR A 38 -16.90 5.73 -1.82
CA THR A 38 -16.32 5.52 -0.49
C THR A 38 -15.12 4.59 -0.57
N PHE A 39 -15.17 3.58 -1.45
CA PHE A 39 -14.03 2.72 -1.76
C PHE A 39 -12.82 3.54 -2.21
N ARG A 40 -13.02 4.49 -3.14
CA ARG A 40 -11.94 5.31 -3.72
C ARG A 40 -11.12 6.05 -2.65
N SER A 41 -11.77 6.60 -1.63
CA SER A 41 -11.09 7.27 -0.51
C SER A 41 -10.15 6.33 0.25
N LYS A 42 -10.57 5.08 0.46
CA LYS A 42 -9.76 4.07 1.15
C LYS A 42 -8.67 3.46 0.26
N GLU A 43 -8.93 3.37 -1.04
CA GLU A 43 -7.96 2.93 -2.04
C GLU A 43 -6.75 3.88 -2.11
N ILE A 44 -6.98 5.20 -2.20
CA ILE A 44 -5.91 6.21 -2.26
C ILE A 44 -5.05 6.12 -0.99
N SER A 45 -5.67 6.16 0.18
CA SER A 45 -4.93 6.15 1.45
C SER A 45 -4.15 4.85 1.70
N LYS A 46 -4.60 3.69 1.19
CA LYS A 46 -3.91 2.41 1.33
C LYS A 46 -2.79 2.17 0.30
N SER A 47 -2.81 2.89 -0.82
CA SER A 47 -1.85 2.74 -1.91
C SER A 47 -0.61 3.60 -1.71
N ASN A 48 -0.79 4.85 -1.27
CA ASN A 48 0.30 5.82 -1.13
C ASN A 48 1.30 5.52 0.00
N VAL A 49 1.05 4.48 0.82
CA VAL A 49 1.86 4.17 2.01
C VAL A 49 3.28 3.69 1.70
N VAL A 50 3.62 3.49 0.43
CA VAL A 50 4.93 3.00 -0.03
C VAL A 50 5.70 4.04 -0.85
N ASP A 51 5.08 5.19 -1.16
CA ASP A 51 5.64 6.19 -2.08
C ASP A 51 6.94 6.78 -1.53
N ASP A 52 6.95 7.11 -0.24
CA ASP A 52 8.13 7.64 0.45
C ASP A 52 9.30 6.64 0.42
N MET A 53 9.04 5.36 0.66
CA MET A 53 10.07 4.32 0.65
C MET A 53 10.67 4.13 -0.75
N VAL A 54 9.85 4.15 -1.80
CA VAL A 54 10.33 4.07 -3.19
C VAL A 54 11.18 5.30 -3.53
N SER A 55 10.71 6.50 -3.16
CA SER A 55 11.43 7.76 -3.40
C SER A 55 12.77 7.87 -2.65
N SER A 56 12.90 7.18 -1.52
CA SER A 56 14.10 7.24 -0.68
C SER A 56 15.32 6.49 -1.25
N ASN A 57 15.13 5.60 -2.23
CA ASN A 57 16.20 4.77 -2.76
C ASN A 57 16.30 4.85 -4.30
N ALA A 58 16.93 5.92 -4.77
CA ALA A 58 17.22 6.15 -6.19
C ALA A 58 18.19 5.12 -6.79
N ILE A 59 18.96 4.37 -5.98
CA ILE A 59 19.80 3.28 -6.50
C ILE A 59 18.92 2.12 -7.00
N LEU A 60 17.85 1.81 -6.26
CA LEU A 60 16.91 0.76 -6.65
C LEU A 60 15.88 1.23 -7.68
N TYR A 61 15.41 2.49 -7.61
CA TYR A 61 14.26 3.00 -8.37
C TYR A 61 14.55 4.18 -9.31
N GLY A 62 15.80 4.60 -9.45
CA GLY A 62 16.24 5.60 -10.43
C GLY A 62 16.51 5.05 -11.82
#